data_AF-A0A2Y9A609-F1
#
_entry.id   AF-A0A2Y9A609-F1
#
_cell.length_a   1.000
_cell.length_b   1.000
_cell.length_c   1.000
_cell.angle_alpha   90.00
_cell.angle_beta   90.00
_cell.angle_gamma   90.00
#
_symmetry.space_group_name_H-M   'P 1'
#
loop_
_entity.id
_entity.type
_entity.pdbx_description
1 polymer ?
#
loop_
_entity_poly.entity_id
_entity_poly.type
_entity_poly.pdbx_seq_one_letter_code
_entity_poly.pdbx_strand_id
1 'polypeptide(L)'
;MSRILRASLALVTVTALVACSASEDPDDGATAEESRSPRTDEPMPEVPAGLEDVYGQSLTWEECGNGFDCTDVTVPLDWEEPDGESITLAVKRRAAGDEPVGSLLVNPGGPGGSGVQLVESAPLMFSADLLDGYDIVGFDPRGVGASTPVECVSDAELDEIRSEDFDTSTEEGLAAFTAAADELAAACEENSGELLAHVDTVSAARDLDVLRHVLEEPRLDYLGYSYGTHLGAVYADLFPDNVGRMVLDGAMDPSLGSDEIVRGQAKGFERAIRAYAEDCLAGDGCPLSGDVDTAVGQVQDLLELASHTPLDTGTDRELTAPLMFSGIIMPLYDDAYWMLLTSALDAAMNQQDGSQLLLLADLAAEREQDGTYLTNSNEANIAINCIDYPVEGGTEDWREQAAELEEISPTFGSALAYGDVTCSAWPHEPRVERAPVDAAGAGPIVVIGTTGDPATPYAWSEQLAEQLESGVLVTYEGEGHTAYGRAGDCVTDAVDRFLLEGTVPEDGLVC
;
A
#
# COMPACT_ATOMS: atom_id res chain seq x y z
N MET A 1 35.35 -52.35 -24.55
CA MET A 1 34.40 -52.64 -25.65
C MET A 1 33.79 -51.29 -26.03
N SER A 2 34.46 -50.42 -26.81
CA SER A 2 34.73 -50.40 -28.26
C SER A 2 33.48 -50.16 -29.14
N ARG A 3 33.64 -49.13 -30.01
CA ARG A 3 32.89 -48.71 -31.22
C ARG A 3 31.80 -47.67 -30.94
N ILE A 4 31.91 -46.38 -31.25
CA ILE A 4 32.46 -45.63 -32.43
C ILE A 4 31.93 -46.17 -33.76
N LEU A 5 31.04 -45.41 -34.41
CA LEU A 5 31.04 -45.26 -35.86
C LEU A 5 30.65 -43.81 -36.24
N ARG A 6 31.56 -43.16 -36.98
CA ARG A 6 31.38 -41.93 -37.75
C ARG A 6 30.98 -42.29 -39.19
N ALA A 7 30.18 -41.45 -39.83
CA ALA A 7 30.18 -41.15 -41.27
C ALA A 7 29.33 -39.87 -41.48
N SER A 8 29.90 -38.67 -41.69
CA SER A 8 30.50 -38.12 -42.93
C SER A 8 29.48 -37.59 -43.96
N LEU A 9 29.25 -36.27 -43.86
CA LEU A 9 29.32 -35.22 -44.90
C LEU A 9 28.65 -35.42 -46.28
N ALA A 10 27.73 -34.52 -46.63
CA ALA A 10 27.57 -34.03 -48.00
C ALA A 10 27.06 -32.57 -47.98
N LEU A 11 27.93 -31.69 -48.49
CA LEU A 11 27.74 -30.27 -48.75
C LEU A 11 27.01 -30.11 -50.10
N VAL A 12 25.94 -29.30 -50.16
CA VAL A 12 25.41 -28.78 -51.43
C VAL A 12 25.20 -27.28 -51.28
N THR A 13 26.11 -26.52 -51.88
CA THR A 13 25.99 -25.10 -52.18
C THR A 13 25.25 -24.95 -53.51
N VAL A 14 24.18 -24.14 -53.53
CA VAL A 14 23.64 -23.55 -54.76
C VAL A 14 23.48 -22.05 -54.52
N THR A 15 24.36 -21.28 -55.15
CA THR A 15 24.23 -19.84 -55.35
C THR A 15 23.37 -19.61 -56.59
N ALA A 16 22.32 -18.80 -56.48
CA ALA A 16 21.67 -18.16 -57.63
C ALA A 16 21.44 -16.69 -57.32
N LEU A 17 21.88 -15.86 -58.27
CA LEU A 17 21.97 -14.41 -58.25
C LEU A 17 20.80 -13.82 -59.07
N VAL A 18 20.29 -12.66 -58.61
CA VAL A 18 19.62 -11.57 -59.35
C VAL A 18 18.11 -11.72 -59.66
N ALA A 19 17.31 -10.85 -59.03
CA ALA A 19 16.52 -9.83 -59.73
C ALA A 19 16.06 -8.73 -58.75
N CYS A 20 16.63 -7.53 -58.89
CA CYS A 20 16.10 -6.31 -58.32
C CYS A 20 14.78 -5.96 -59.01
N SER A 21 13.73 -5.69 -58.23
CA SER A 21 12.66 -4.78 -58.61
C SER A 21 12.49 -3.82 -57.45
N ALA A 22 12.84 -2.56 -57.67
CA ALA A 22 12.52 -1.49 -56.75
C ALA A 22 11.03 -1.17 -56.89
N SER A 23 10.34 -1.17 -55.76
CA SER A 23 9.06 -0.50 -55.58
C SER A 23 9.13 0.17 -54.22
N GLU A 24 9.08 1.50 -54.25
CA GLU A 24 9.07 2.42 -53.12
C GLU A 24 7.93 2.11 -52.13
N ASP A 25 8.21 2.36 -50.85
CA ASP A 25 7.40 2.12 -49.65
C ASP A 25 5.98 2.75 -49.67
N PRO A 26 5.11 2.30 -48.75
CA PRO A 26 5.00 3.09 -47.53
C PRO A 26 5.23 2.28 -46.25
N ASP A 27 6.07 2.88 -45.42
CA ASP A 27 6.22 2.74 -43.98
C ASP A 27 4.86 2.64 -43.28
N ASP A 28 4.67 1.62 -42.44
CA ASP A 28 3.90 1.66 -41.19
C ASP A 28 3.76 0.24 -40.61
N GLY A 29 4.26 0.09 -39.38
CA GLY A 29 4.16 -1.12 -38.58
C GLY A 29 5.47 -1.49 -37.89
N ALA A 30 6.12 -0.53 -37.24
CA ALA A 30 7.11 -0.86 -36.22
C ALA A 30 6.39 -1.57 -35.07
N THR A 31 6.43 -2.91 -35.05
CA THR A 31 6.40 -3.63 -33.78
C THR A 31 7.59 -3.10 -32.99
N ALA A 32 7.33 -2.31 -31.94
CA ALA A 32 8.35 -1.94 -30.99
C ALA A 32 9.04 -3.23 -30.53
N GLU A 33 10.34 -3.36 -30.76
CA GLU A 33 11.11 -4.48 -30.22
C GLU A 33 11.07 -4.34 -28.70
N GLU A 34 10.32 -5.24 -28.05
CA GLU A 34 10.33 -5.49 -26.61
C GLU A 34 11.78 -5.59 -26.14
N SER A 35 12.18 -4.69 -25.25
CA SER A 35 13.57 -4.49 -24.86
C SER A 35 13.66 -4.42 -23.34
N ARG A 36 14.40 -5.39 -22.78
CA ARG A 36 14.90 -5.37 -21.40
C ARG A 36 16.06 -4.38 -21.22
N SER A 37 16.35 -3.53 -22.21
CA SER A 37 17.46 -2.60 -22.13
C SER A 37 17.09 -1.41 -21.24
N PRO A 38 18.01 -0.93 -20.40
CA PRO A 38 17.81 0.28 -19.63
C PRO A 38 17.47 1.50 -20.51
N ARG A 39 16.67 2.43 -19.97
CA ARG A 39 16.31 3.70 -20.64
C ARG A 39 17.40 4.77 -20.52
N THR A 40 18.66 4.37 -20.36
CA THR A 40 19.81 5.27 -20.14
C THR A 40 20.10 6.23 -21.29
N ASP A 41 19.52 6.00 -22.48
CA ASP A 41 19.68 6.86 -23.64
C ASP A 41 18.65 8.02 -23.71
N GLU A 42 17.61 8.00 -22.87
CA GLU A 42 16.63 9.10 -22.77
C GLU A 42 17.23 10.28 -21.98
N PRO A 43 17.13 11.53 -22.46
CA PRO A 43 17.62 12.67 -21.71
C PRO A 43 16.82 12.88 -20.43
N MET A 44 17.49 13.23 -19.34
CA MET A 44 16.82 13.65 -18.10
C MET A 44 15.92 14.87 -18.36
N PRO A 45 14.70 14.89 -17.80
CA PRO A 45 13.84 16.07 -17.80
C PRO A 45 14.54 17.30 -17.23
N GLU A 46 14.17 18.50 -17.72
CA GLU A 46 14.71 19.75 -17.20
C GLU A 46 14.28 19.95 -15.73
N VAL A 47 15.23 20.33 -14.89
CA VAL A 47 14.95 20.67 -13.49
C VAL A 47 14.10 21.95 -13.43
N PRO A 48 13.01 21.97 -12.63
CA PRO A 48 12.23 23.18 -12.46
C PRO A 48 13.07 24.33 -11.89
N ALA A 49 12.86 25.54 -12.41
CA ALA A 49 13.62 26.71 -11.98
C ALA A 49 13.42 27.01 -10.49
N GLY A 50 14.52 27.21 -9.75
CA GLY A 50 14.50 27.43 -8.31
C GLY A 50 14.60 26.14 -7.48
N LEU A 51 14.62 24.96 -8.10
CA LEU A 51 14.80 23.66 -7.44
C LEU A 51 16.15 23.00 -7.79
N GLU A 52 17.10 23.75 -8.35
CA GLU A 52 18.39 23.22 -8.80
C GLU A 52 19.20 22.56 -7.67
N ASP A 53 19.12 23.10 -6.45
CA ASP A 53 19.83 22.52 -5.31
C ASP A 53 19.16 21.22 -4.80
N VAL A 54 17.82 21.11 -4.93
CA VAL A 54 17.05 19.93 -4.52
C VAL A 54 17.23 18.78 -5.53
N TYR A 55 17.14 19.06 -6.83
CA TYR A 55 17.27 18.05 -7.87
C TYR A 55 18.74 17.73 -8.21
N GLY A 56 19.66 18.69 -7.98
CA GLY A 56 21.09 18.54 -8.28
C GLY A 56 21.91 17.87 -7.19
N GLN A 57 21.28 17.33 -6.15
CA GLN A 57 21.97 16.65 -5.06
C GLN A 57 22.59 15.33 -5.53
N SER A 58 23.75 14.97 -4.97
CA SER A 58 24.44 13.71 -5.28
C SER A 58 24.28 12.72 -4.13
N LEU A 59 23.78 11.53 -4.44
CA LEU A 59 23.57 10.48 -3.44
C LEU A 59 24.90 9.87 -2.98
N THR A 60 25.03 9.68 -1.67
CA THR A 60 26.12 8.91 -1.08
C THR A 60 25.55 7.66 -0.46
N TRP A 61 25.74 6.54 -1.14
CA TRP A 61 25.26 5.23 -0.70
C TRP A 61 26.23 4.58 0.30
N GLU A 62 25.68 4.04 1.38
CA GLU A 62 26.41 3.28 2.40
C GLU A 62 25.78 1.90 2.60
N GLU A 63 26.60 0.87 2.82
CA GLU A 63 26.07 -0.46 3.17
C GLU A 63 25.34 -0.39 4.51
N CYS A 64 24.07 -0.78 4.54
CA CYS A 64 23.24 -0.81 5.75
C CYS A 64 22.87 -2.24 6.20
N GLY A 65 23.65 -3.23 5.75
CA GLY A 65 23.53 -4.64 6.15
C GLY A 65 22.73 -5.49 5.16
N ASN A 66 22.89 -6.81 5.26
CA ASN A 66 22.19 -7.81 4.44
C ASN A 66 22.28 -7.61 2.92
N GLY A 67 23.29 -6.89 2.44
CA GLY A 67 23.45 -6.58 1.01
C GLY A 67 22.58 -5.42 0.52
N PHE A 68 22.05 -4.59 1.42
CA PHE A 68 21.35 -3.36 1.09
C PHE A 68 22.27 -2.15 1.19
N ASP A 69 21.99 -1.15 0.35
CA ASP A 69 22.57 0.18 0.44
C ASP A 69 21.52 1.17 0.93
N CYS A 70 21.91 2.11 1.77
CA CYS A 70 21.03 3.17 2.27
C CYS A 70 21.62 4.54 1.95
N THR A 71 20.75 5.53 1.80
CA THR A 71 21.11 6.93 1.65
C THR A 71 19.96 7.82 2.12
N ASP A 72 20.24 9.11 2.24
CA ASP A 72 19.30 10.14 2.64
C ASP A 72 19.13 11.13 1.48
N VAL A 73 17.90 11.55 1.22
CA VAL A 73 17.57 12.55 0.20
C VAL A 73 16.94 13.76 0.87
N THR A 74 17.46 14.96 0.60
CA THR A 74 16.93 16.19 1.18
C THR A 74 15.87 16.80 0.26
N VAL A 75 14.71 17.14 0.83
CA VAL A 75 13.61 17.81 0.13
C VAL A 75 13.10 18.99 0.98
N PRO A 76 12.45 20.01 0.39
CA PRO A 76 11.86 21.07 1.18
C PRO A 76 10.70 20.54 2.04
N LEU A 77 10.57 21.10 3.24
CA LEU A 77 9.42 20.86 4.10
C LEU A 77 8.15 21.35 3.40
N ASP A 78 8.15 22.63 3.02
CA ASP A 78 7.07 23.27 2.26
C ASP A 78 7.50 23.48 0.80
N TRP A 79 6.79 22.84 -0.13
CA TRP A 79 7.01 22.98 -1.57
C TRP A 79 6.64 24.38 -2.11
N GLU A 80 5.89 25.19 -1.36
CA GLU A 80 5.66 26.60 -1.67
C GLU A 80 6.81 27.51 -1.24
N GLU A 81 7.66 27.06 -0.30
CA GLU A 81 8.86 27.76 0.19
C GLU A 81 10.12 26.89 0.06
N PRO A 82 10.58 26.55 -1.17
CA PRO A 82 11.64 25.57 -1.39
C PRO A 82 13.04 25.97 -0.87
N ASP A 83 13.27 27.27 -0.63
CA ASP A 83 14.48 27.80 0.01
C ASP A 83 14.39 27.81 1.56
N GLY A 84 13.29 27.30 2.12
CA GLY A 84 12.95 27.29 3.53
C GLY A 84 13.58 26.14 4.32
N GLU A 85 12.82 25.61 5.30
CA GLU A 85 13.23 24.42 6.04
C GLU A 85 13.18 23.18 5.15
N SER A 86 14.08 22.24 5.42
CA SER A 86 14.23 21.00 4.65
C SER A 86 14.11 19.79 5.55
N ILE A 87 13.54 18.72 5.03
CA ILE A 87 13.43 17.42 5.68
C ILE A 87 14.28 16.39 4.94
N THR A 88 14.48 15.24 5.57
CA THR A 88 15.22 14.11 5.01
C THR A 88 14.29 12.94 4.73
N LEU A 89 14.47 12.32 3.58
CA LEU A 89 13.84 11.07 3.19
C LEU A 89 14.85 9.93 3.28
N ALA A 90 14.54 8.91 4.08
CA ALA A 90 15.33 7.70 4.15
C ALA A 90 15.06 6.82 2.93
N VAL A 91 16.12 6.35 2.29
CA VAL A 91 16.05 5.52 1.08
C VAL A 91 16.89 4.26 1.29
N LYS A 92 16.33 3.11 0.93
CA LYS A 92 17.02 1.82 0.91
C LYS A 92 16.93 1.20 -0.47
N ARG A 93 18.04 0.63 -0.92
CA ARG A 93 18.17 -0.06 -2.19
C ARG A 93 18.65 -1.48 -1.99
N ARG A 94 17.99 -2.41 -2.66
CA ARG A 94 18.52 -3.73 -3.00
C ARG A 94 19.01 -3.68 -4.45
N ALA A 95 20.32 -3.81 -4.66
CA ALA A 95 20.89 -3.79 -6.00
C ALA A 95 20.46 -5.00 -6.84
N ALA A 96 20.30 -4.78 -8.15
CA ALA A 96 20.01 -5.79 -9.15
C ALA A 96 21.24 -6.67 -9.47
N GLY A 97 21.11 -7.51 -10.50
CA GLY A 97 22.22 -8.22 -11.12
C GLY A 97 23.17 -7.32 -11.93
N ASP A 98 24.00 -7.93 -12.78
CA ASP A 98 25.07 -7.22 -13.51
C ASP A 98 24.56 -6.25 -14.60
N GLU A 99 23.32 -6.43 -15.09
CA GLU A 99 22.72 -5.67 -16.19
C GLU A 99 21.30 -5.17 -15.82
N PRO A 100 21.16 -4.20 -14.90
CA PRO A 100 19.85 -3.69 -14.48
C PRO A 100 19.12 -2.96 -15.62
N VAL A 101 17.80 -3.10 -15.63
CA VAL A 101 16.83 -2.31 -16.41
C VAL A 101 16.74 -0.87 -15.88
N GLY A 102 16.88 -0.69 -14.57
CA GLY A 102 16.83 0.60 -13.89
C GLY A 102 16.49 0.43 -12.41
N SER A 103 15.93 1.47 -11.81
CA SER A 103 15.41 1.49 -10.44
C SER A 103 13.89 1.34 -10.43
N LEU A 104 13.37 0.38 -9.66
CA LEU A 104 11.94 0.24 -9.40
C LEU A 104 11.66 0.81 -8.01
N LEU A 105 10.96 1.95 -7.97
CA LEU A 105 10.55 2.54 -6.70
C LEU A 105 9.30 1.81 -6.19
N VAL A 106 9.33 1.41 -4.91
CA VAL A 106 8.25 0.64 -4.29
C VAL A 106 7.68 1.35 -3.08
N ASN A 107 6.36 1.24 -2.89
CA ASN A 107 5.67 1.77 -1.71
C ASN A 107 4.62 0.77 -1.18
N PRO A 108 4.65 0.43 0.12
CA PRO A 108 3.73 -0.56 0.69
C PRO A 108 2.32 -0.02 0.95
N GLY A 109 2.13 1.30 0.91
CA GLY A 109 0.90 1.95 1.31
C GLY A 109 0.84 2.25 2.80
N GLY A 110 -0.30 1.93 3.41
CA GLY A 110 -0.71 2.42 4.72
C GLY A 110 -1.86 3.43 4.60
N PRO A 111 -1.63 4.77 4.56
CA PRO A 111 -0.33 5.46 4.64
C PRO A 111 0.40 5.23 5.97
N GLY A 112 1.69 5.58 6.03
CA GLY A 112 2.54 5.33 7.20
C GLY A 112 3.40 4.06 7.09
N GLY A 113 3.25 3.26 6.05
CA GLY A 113 4.10 2.09 5.82
C GLY A 113 5.50 2.47 5.35
N SER A 114 6.53 1.83 5.91
CA SER A 114 7.93 2.07 5.55
C SER A 114 8.31 1.37 4.24
N GLY A 115 8.61 2.14 3.18
CA GLY A 115 9.19 1.60 1.95
C GLY A 115 10.60 1.05 2.19
N VAL A 116 11.33 1.61 3.15
CA VAL A 116 12.63 1.08 3.59
C VAL A 116 12.52 -0.33 4.18
N GLN A 117 11.44 -0.65 4.90
CA GLN A 117 11.18 -2.02 5.36
C GLN A 117 10.68 -2.93 4.24
N LEU A 118 9.85 -2.41 3.31
CA LEU A 118 9.37 -3.20 2.16
C LEU A 118 10.53 -3.80 1.34
N VAL A 119 11.64 -3.06 1.16
CA VAL A 119 12.84 -3.56 0.46
C VAL A 119 13.44 -4.79 1.13
N GLU A 120 13.36 -4.91 2.46
CA GLU A 120 13.86 -6.08 3.18
C GLU A 120 13.02 -7.33 2.90
N SER A 121 11.73 -7.13 2.65
CA SER A 121 10.75 -8.17 2.31
C SER A 121 10.72 -8.50 0.81
N ALA A 122 11.36 -7.71 -0.05
CA ALA A 122 11.37 -7.91 -1.51
C ALA A 122 11.72 -9.34 -1.96
N PRO A 123 12.70 -10.06 -1.36
CA PRO A 123 13.00 -11.45 -1.73
C PRO A 123 11.87 -12.46 -1.48
N LEU A 124 10.90 -12.11 -0.64
CA LEU A 124 9.71 -12.93 -0.36
C LEU A 124 8.51 -12.53 -1.23
N MET A 125 8.49 -11.30 -1.73
CA MET A 125 7.34 -10.73 -2.46
C MET A 125 7.53 -10.71 -3.98
N PHE A 126 8.76 -10.52 -4.46
CA PHE A 126 9.03 -10.28 -5.87
C PHE A 126 9.67 -11.49 -6.55
N SER A 127 9.42 -11.62 -7.86
CA SER A 127 10.00 -12.70 -8.63
C SER A 127 11.53 -12.59 -8.70
N ALA A 128 12.19 -13.72 -8.89
CA ALA A 128 13.64 -13.74 -9.05
C ALA A 128 14.11 -12.92 -10.27
N ASP A 129 13.30 -12.89 -11.35
CA ASP A 129 13.60 -12.15 -12.56
C ASP A 129 13.47 -10.63 -12.32
N LEU A 130 12.47 -10.19 -11.56
CA LEU A 130 12.32 -8.77 -11.19
C LEU A 130 13.50 -8.33 -10.31
N LEU A 131 13.87 -9.15 -9.33
CA LEU A 131 15.00 -8.90 -8.43
C LEU A 131 16.38 -8.92 -9.11
N ASP A 132 16.51 -9.60 -10.26
CA ASP A 132 17.73 -9.58 -11.07
C ASP A 132 17.74 -8.38 -12.04
N GLY A 133 16.57 -7.95 -12.49
CA GLY A 133 16.41 -6.86 -13.46
C GLY A 133 16.33 -5.45 -12.88
N TYR A 134 15.89 -5.26 -11.64
CA TYR A 134 15.75 -3.92 -11.04
C TYR A 134 16.58 -3.74 -9.77
N ASP A 135 17.14 -2.54 -9.64
CA ASP A 135 17.46 -2.00 -8.32
C ASP A 135 16.11 -1.75 -7.63
N ILE A 136 15.78 -2.53 -6.60
CA ILE A 136 14.55 -2.31 -5.83
C ILE A 136 14.83 -1.20 -4.84
N VAL A 137 14.17 -0.06 -5.00
CA VAL A 137 14.37 1.13 -4.19
C VAL A 137 13.10 1.43 -3.41
N GLY A 138 13.18 1.37 -2.09
CA GLY A 138 12.12 1.80 -1.19
C GLY A 138 12.55 3.07 -0.49
N PHE A 139 11.57 3.94 -0.21
CA PHE A 139 11.78 5.14 0.56
C PHE A 139 10.69 5.26 1.61
N ASP A 140 11.01 5.89 2.73
CA ASP A 140 10.00 6.27 3.69
C ASP A 140 9.46 7.65 3.29
N PRO A 141 8.14 7.82 3.06
CA PRO A 141 7.58 9.13 2.78
C PRO A 141 7.87 10.14 3.89
N ARG A 142 7.74 11.44 3.59
CA ARG A 142 7.78 12.51 4.60
C ARG A 142 6.87 12.17 5.80
N GLY A 143 7.39 12.29 7.01
CA GLY A 143 6.66 11.92 8.23
C GLY A 143 6.66 10.43 8.58
N VAL A 144 7.28 9.56 7.79
CA VAL A 144 7.24 8.10 7.97
C VAL A 144 8.61 7.53 8.32
N GLY A 145 8.63 6.54 9.22
CA GLY A 145 9.77 5.66 9.45
C GLY A 145 11.06 6.39 9.79
N ALA A 146 12.10 6.14 9.00
CA ALA A 146 13.43 6.71 9.19
C ALA A 146 13.62 8.07 8.49
N SER A 147 12.65 8.53 7.69
CA SER A 147 12.60 9.92 7.22
C SER A 147 12.37 10.85 8.41
N THR A 148 12.42 12.18 8.22
CA THR A 148 12.00 13.13 9.27
C THR A 148 10.57 12.76 9.71
N PRO A 149 10.39 12.16 10.91
CA PRO A 149 9.18 11.40 11.21
C PRO A 149 8.15 12.26 11.93
N VAL A 150 6.88 11.88 11.81
CA VAL A 150 5.84 12.33 12.73
C VAL A 150 6.03 11.60 14.06
N GLU A 151 6.19 12.36 15.12
CA GLU A 151 6.22 11.88 16.50
C GLU A 151 5.03 12.50 17.25
N CYS A 152 4.25 11.69 17.97
CA CYS A 152 3.09 12.16 18.74
C CYS A 152 3.18 11.77 20.21
N VAL A 153 3.32 10.47 20.49
CA VAL A 153 3.28 9.91 21.84
C VAL A 153 4.39 8.88 22.03
N SER A 154 4.67 8.47 23.27
CA SER A 154 5.57 7.34 23.51
C SER A 154 4.91 5.99 23.22
N ASP A 155 5.71 4.95 22.98
CA ASP A 155 5.21 3.57 22.77
C ASP A 155 4.23 3.10 23.86
N ALA A 156 4.48 3.48 25.12
CA ALA A 156 3.61 3.12 26.23
C ALA A 156 2.27 3.86 26.22
N GLU A 157 2.26 5.12 25.77
CA GLU A 157 1.03 5.90 25.58
C GLU A 157 0.27 5.40 24.33
N LEU A 158 0.97 5.00 23.27
CA LEU A 158 0.36 4.37 22.10
C LEU A 158 -0.31 3.03 22.45
N ASP A 159 0.30 2.23 23.33
CA ASP A 159 -0.32 1.02 23.88
C ASP A 159 -1.64 1.31 24.60
N GLU A 160 -1.69 2.39 25.41
CA GLU A 160 -2.90 2.82 26.09
C GLU A 160 -3.97 3.26 25.07
N ILE A 161 -3.60 4.12 24.12
CA ILE A 161 -4.51 4.61 23.06
C ILE A 161 -5.12 3.46 22.26
N ARG A 162 -4.30 2.48 21.84
CA ARG A 162 -4.77 1.34 21.04
C ARG A 162 -5.64 0.36 21.83
N SER A 163 -5.54 0.37 23.16
CA SER A 163 -6.31 -0.51 24.03
C SER A 163 -7.63 0.12 24.47
N GLU A 164 -7.74 1.45 24.41
CA GLU A 164 -8.87 2.23 24.91
C GLU A 164 -10.14 2.01 24.07
N ASP A 165 -11.24 1.66 24.74
CA ASP A 165 -12.55 1.40 24.13
C ASP A 165 -13.56 2.46 24.58
N PHE A 166 -14.13 3.19 23.63
CA PHE A 166 -15.10 4.25 23.87
C PHE A 166 -16.50 3.82 23.41
N ASP A 167 -17.50 3.88 24.31
CA ASP A 167 -18.91 3.70 23.94
C ASP A 167 -19.46 4.96 23.23
N THR A 168 -19.11 5.10 21.95
CA THR A 168 -19.48 6.23 21.08
C THR A 168 -20.99 6.28 20.76
N SER A 169 -21.77 5.28 21.18
CA SER A 169 -23.24 5.32 21.12
C SER A 169 -23.84 6.30 22.16
N THR A 170 -23.04 6.66 23.18
CA THR A 170 -23.44 7.58 24.25
C THR A 170 -22.84 8.97 24.07
N GLU A 171 -23.51 9.99 24.63
CA GLU A 171 -22.94 11.35 24.68
C GLU A 171 -21.65 11.42 25.50
N GLU A 172 -21.53 10.61 26.55
CA GLU A 172 -20.36 10.58 27.43
C GLU A 172 -19.16 9.92 26.74
N GLY A 173 -19.35 8.77 26.10
CA GLY A 173 -18.28 8.08 25.38
C GLY A 173 -17.81 8.84 24.15
N LEU A 174 -18.73 9.45 23.38
CA LEU A 174 -18.32 10.30 22.26
C LEU A 174 -17.54 11.54 22.72
N ALA A 175 -17.94 12.17 23.84
CA ALA A 175 -17.18 13.28 24.40
C ALA A 175 -15.80 12.87 24.92
N ALA A 176 -15.68 11.67 25.49
CA ALA A 176 -14.39 11.10 25.91
C ALA A 176 -13.49 10.82 24.71
N PHE A 177 -14.03 10.25 23.64
CA PHE A 177 -13.29 10.02 22.39
C PHE A 177 -12.80 11.33 21.77
N THR A 178 -13.65 12.36 21.69
CA THR A 178 -13.22 13.70 21.22
C THR A 178 -12.12 14.29 22.10
N ALA A 179 -12.20 14.15 23.41
CA ALA A 179 -11.14 14.64 24.30
C ALA A 179 -9.81 13.89 24.09
N ALA A 180 -9.85 12.57 23.87
CA ALA A 180 -8.67 11.79 23.53
C ALA A 180 -8.06 12.19 22.18
N ALA A 181 -8.90 12.48 21.17
CA ALA A 181 -8.47 13.03 19.89
C ALA A 181 -7.79 14.40 20.04
N ASP A 182 -8.36 15.30 20.85
CA ASP A 182 -7.75 16.61 21.14
C ASP A 182 -6.38 16.46 21.84
N GLU A 183 -6.25 15.52 22.78
CA GLU A 183 -4.99 15.24 23.47
C GLU A 183 -3.92 14.66 22.53
N LEU A 184 -4.30 13.71 21.67
CA LEU A 184 -3.39 13.14 20.66
C LEU A 184 -2.93 14.20 19.66
N ALA A 185 -3.86 15.00 19.11
CA ALA A 185 -3.53 16.05 18.16
C ALA A 185 -2.59 17.11 18.77
N ALA A 186 -2.81 17.49 20.04
CA ALA A 186 -1.91 18.39 20.75
C ALA A 186 -0.52 17.79 20.98
N ALA A 187 -0.43 16.49 21.27
CA ALA A 187 0.84 15.80 21.43
C ALA A 187 1.61 15.68 20.11
N CYS A 188 0.92 15.40 19.00
CA CYS A 188 1.50 15.47 17.65
C CYS A 188 2.03 16.88 17.36
N GLU A 189 1.24 17.93 17.60
CA GLU A 189 1.66 19.32 17.35
C GLU A 189 2.90 19.71 18.16
N GLU A 190 2.95 19.33 19.44
CA GLU A 190 4.09 19.62 20.32
C GLU A 190 5.38 18.94 19.83
N ASN A 191 5.28 17.71 19.32
CA ASN A 191 6.43 16.87 19.00
C ASN A 191 6.86 16.95 17.52
N SER A 192 5.93 17.23 16.60
CA SER A 192 6.20 17.28 15.15
C SER A 192 6.15 18.69 14.55
N GLY A 193 5.43 19.62 15.18
CA GLY A 193 5.27 21.00 14.69
C GLY A 193 4.80 21.09 13.23
N GLU A 194 5.39 22.02 12.48
CA GLU A 194 4.98 22.36 11.10
C GLU A 194 5.03 21.19 10.12
N LEU A 195 5.74 20.10 10.43
CA LEU A 195 5.72 18.87 9.63
C LEU A 195 4.29 18.39 9.36
N LEU A 196 3.40 18.47 10.36
CA LEU A 196 2.03 17.99 10.26
C LEU A 196 1.20 18.70 9.19
N ALA A 197 1.58 19.91 8.78
CA ALA A 197 0.92 20.66 7.71
C ALA A 197 1.33 20.20 6.30
N HIS A 198 2.38 19.39 6.20
CA HIS A 198 3.09 19.13 4.95
C HIS A 198 3.32 17.65 4.63
N VAL A 199 2.74 16.72 5.41
CA VAL A 199 2.83 15.26 5.17
C VAL A 199 1.83 14.75 4.11
N ASP A 200 1.16 15.64 3.39
CA ASP A 200 0.15 15.30 2.39
C ASP A 200 0.72 14.52 1.19
N THR A 201 -0.16 13.76 0.51
CA THR A 201 0.20 12.93 -0.64
C THR A 201 0.76 13.73 -1.81
N VAL A 202 0.27 14.96 -2.05
CA VAL A 202 0.75 15.80 -3.16
C VAL A 202 2.20 16.21 -2.92
N SER A 203 2.53 16.55 -1.68
CA SER A 203 3.90 16.84 -1.27
C SER A 203 4.81 15.60 -1.35
N ALA A 204 4.33 14.43 -0.94
CA ALA A 204 5.05 13.16 -1.12
C ALA A 204 5.23 12.77 -2.60
N ALA A 205 4.30 13.10 -3.49
CA ALA A 205 4.44 12.87 -4.92
C ALA A 205 5.53 13.77 -5.54
N ARG A 206 5.72 15.00 -5.05
CA ARG A 206 6.84 15.85 -5.46
C ARG A 206 8.19 15.31 -4.98
N ASP A 207 8.22 14.75 -3.78
CA ASP A 207 9.38 14.03 -3.26
C ASP A 207 9.77 12.85 -4.16
N LEU A 208 8.77 12.12 -4.64
CA LEU A 208 8.96 11.00 -5.55
C LEU A 208 9.61 11.43 -6.88
N ASP A 209 9.32 12.63 -7.38
CA ASP A 209 10.00 13.16 -8.59
C ASP A 209 11.45 13.55 -8.32
N VAL A 210 11.76 14.06 -7.13
CA VAL A 210 13.14 14.29 -6.70
C VAL A 210 13.88 12.95 -6.65
N LEU A 211 13.29 11.94 -5.99
CA LEU A 211 13.88 10.59 -5.88
C LEU A 211 14.18 10.00 -7.25
N ARG A 212 13.21 10.03 -8.18
CA ARG A 212 13.42 9.64 -9.58
C ARG A 212 14.64 10.38 -10.18
N HIS A 213 14.70 11.70 -10.03
CA HIS A 213 15.75 12.50 -10.65
C HIS A 213 17.15 12.20 -10.08
N VAL A 214 17.28 12.10 -8.75
CA VAL A 214 18.57 11.88 -8.08
C VAL A 214 19.08 10.44 -8.19
N LEU A 215 18.17 9.51 -8.51
CA LEU A 215 18.50 8.14 -8.94
C LEU A 215 18.94 8.08 -10.42
N GLU A 216 18.99 9.22 -11.11
CA GLU A 216 19.35 9.34 -12.52
C GLU A 216 18.38 8.60 -13.47
N GLU A 217 17.11 8.48 -13.07
CA GLU A 217 16.06 7.84 -13.87
C GLU A 217 15.31 8.88 -14.71
N PRO A 218 15.34 8.82 -16.06
CA PRO A 218 14.59 9.75 -16.90
C PRO A 218 13.07 9.68 -16.69
N ARG A 219 12.59 8.51 -16.27
CA ARG A 219 11.18 8.18 -16.03
C ARG A 219 11.06 7.33 -14.76
N LEU A 220 9.98 7.50 -14.01
CA LEU A 220 9.70 6.73 -12.81
C LEU A 220 9.11 5.35 -13.17
N ASP A 221 9.85 4.28 -12.89
CA ASP A 221 9.25 2.95 -12.73
C ASP A 221 8.80 2.78 -11.28
N TYR A 222 7.54 2.39 -11.10
CA TYR A 222 6.89 2.41 -9.79
C TYR A 222 5.96 1.22 -9.59
N LEU A 223 6.02 0.62 -8.41
CA LEU A 223 5.06 -0.36 -7.91
C LEU A 223 4.52 0.10 -6.56
N GLY A 224 3.28 0.59 -6.56
CA GLY A 224 2.59 1.02 -5.36
C GLY A 224 1.53 0.00 -4.95
N TYR A 225 1.47 -0.29 -3.66
CA TYR A 225 0.43 -1.13 -3.05
C TYR A 225 -0.51 -0.27 -2.22
N SER A 226 -1.81 -0.58 -2.21
CA SER A 226 -2.77 0.06 -1.29
C SER A 226 -2.74 1.60 -1.41
N TYR A 227 -2.55 2.36 -0.32
CA TYR A 227 -2.30 3.81 -0.38
C TYR A 227 -1.17 4.23 -1.35
N GLY A 228 -0.15 3.40 -1.56
CA GLY A 228 0.89 3.62 -2.55
C GLY A 228 0.33 3.74 -3.98
N THR A 229 -0.85 3.18 -4.26
CA THR A 229 -1.57 3.39 -5.52
C THR A 229 -2.09 4.81 -5.66
N HIS A 230 -2.57 5.41 -4.56
CA HIS A 230 -3.00 6.81 -4.52
C HIS A 230 -1.80 7.74 -4.74
N LEU A 231 -0.67 7.48 -4.08
CA LEU A 231 0.58 8.21 -4.29
C LEU A 231 1.06 8.13 -5.74
N GLY A 232 1.06 6.93 -6.34
CA GLY A 232 1.45 6.73 -7.75
C GLY A 232 0.51 7.44 -8.72
N ALA A 233 -0.79 7.38 -8.47
CA ALA A 233 -1.83 8.06 -9.24
C ALA A 233 -1.67 9.59 -9.19
N VAL A 234 -1.45 10.17 -8.01
CA VAL A 234 -1.17 11.62 -7.85
C VAL A 234 0.14 12.01 -8.53
N TYR A 235 1.19 11.19 -8.43
CA TYR A 235 2.43 11.42 -9.16
C TYR A 235 2.20 11.47 -10.67
N ALA A 236 1.44 10.51 -11.21
CA ALA A 236 1.16 10.43 -12.63
C ALA A 236 0.36 11.63 -13.15
N ASP A 237 -0.51 12.21 -12.32
CA ASP A 237 -1.27 13.43 -12.64
C ASP A 237 -0.40 14.69 -12.61
N LEU A 238 0.52 14.79 -11.64
CA LEU A 238 1.44 15.93 -11.50
C LEU A 238 2.57 15.91 -12.53
N PHE A 239 3.07 14.73 -12.87
CA PHE A 239 4.26 14.53 -13.70
C PHE A 239 4.04 13.47 -14.80
N PRO A 240 3.01 13.60 -15.66
CA PRO A 240 2.66 12.56 -16.64
C PRO A 240 3.81 12.27 -17.62
N ASP A 241 4.58 13.30 -17.98
CA ASP A 241 5.77 13.19 -18.83
C ASP A 241 6.95 12.48 -18.16
N ASN A 242 6.91 12.23 -16.85
CA ASN A 242 7.95 11.50 -16.13
C ASN A 242 7.50 10.08 -15.77
N VAL A 243 6.28 9.66 -16.11
CA VAL A 243 5.80 8.30 -15.83
C VAL A 243 6.49 7.28 -16.74
N GLY A 244 7.04 6.24 -16.13
CA GLY A 244 7.57 5.05 -16.79
C GLY A 244 6.60 3.87 -16.75
N ARG A 245 7.10 2.71 -16.33
CA ARG A 245 6.35 1.49 -16.11
C ARG A 245 5.78 1.55 -14.69
N MET A 246 4.47 1.83 -14.61
CA MET A 246 3.79 2.03 -13.34
C MET A 246 2.72 0.95 -13.10
N VAL A 247 2.78 0.33 -11.93
CA VAL A 247 1.83 -0.70 -11.46
C VAL A 247 1.23 -0.24 -10.13
N LEU A 248 -0.09 -0.28 -10.05
CA LEU A 248 -0.89 0.14 -8.91
C LEU A 248 -1.74 -1.05 -8.45
N ASP A 249 -1.34 -1.72 -7.36
CA ASP A 249 -1.95 -2.97 -6.89
C ASP A 249 -2.77 -2.79 -5.60
N GLY A 250 -4.04 -3.21 -5.64
CA GLY A 250 -5.02 -2.91 -4.59
C GLY A 250 -5.38 -1.44 -4.63
N ALA A 251 -5.90 -0.98 -5.77
CA ALA A 251 -6.02 0.44 -6.07
C ALA A 251 -7.07 1.22 -5.25
N MET A 252 -6.69 2.40 -4.79
CA MET A 252 -7.58 3.41 -4.24
C MET A 252 -8.12 4.32 -5.35
N ASP A 253 -9.40 4.70 -5.26
CA ASP A 253 -10.02 5.70 -6.13
C ASP A 253 -9.72 7.12 -5.60
N PRO A 254 -8.93 7.94 -6.32
CA PRO A 254 -8.55 9.29 -5.87
C PRO A 254 -9.71 10.28 -5.73
N SER A 255 -10.87 9.96 -6.30
CA SER A 255 -12.05 10.84 -6.27
C SER A 255 -12.90 10.69 -5.02
N LEU A 256 -12.70 9.62 -4.23
CA LEU A 256 -13.54 9.33 -3.06
C LEU A 256 -13.19 10.21 -1.86
N GLY A 257 -14.22 10.62 -1.12
CA GLY A 257 -14.09 11.22 0.21
C GLY A 257 -13.87 10.19 1.32
N SER A 258 -13.52 10.66 2.52
CA SER A 258 -13.28 9.84 3.73
C SER A 258 -14.44 8.88 4.01
N ASP A 259 -15.66 9.41 4.04
CA ASP A 259 -16.88 8.65 4.31
C ASP A 259 -17.15 7.55 3.26
N GLU A 260 -16.91 7.83 1.97
CA GLU A 260 -17.08 6.84 0.91
C GLU A 260 -16.05 5.70 1.01
N ILE A 261 -14.80 6.04 1.38
CA ILE A 261 -13.74 5.08 1.64
C ILE A 261 -14.13 4.15 2.80
N VAL A 262 -14.53 4.72 3.93
CA VAL A 262 -14.90 3.96 5.14
C VAL A 262 -16.08 3.04 4.86
N ARG A 263 -17.12 3.50 4.15
CA ARG A 263 -18.25 2.64 3.76
C ARG A 263 -17.84 1.52 2.80
N GLY A 264 -16.89 1.78 1.90
CA GLY A 264 -16.34 0.76 1.00
C GLY A 264 -15.60 -0.33 1.76
N GLN A 265 -14.72 0.07 2.68
CA GLN A 265 -13.98 -0.85 3.55
C GLN A 265 -14.90 -1.64 4.48
N ALA A 266 -15.91 -1.01 5.07
CA ALA A 266 -16.90 -1.69 5.91
C ALA A 266 -17.60 -2.83 5.14
N LYS A 267 -17.99 -2.59 3.87
CA LYS A 267 -18.55 -3.63 2.99
C LYS A 267 -17.52 -4.71 2.67
N GLY A 268 -16.28 -4.31 2.38
CA GLY A 268 -15.18 -5.20 2.04
C GLY A 268 -14.87 -6.18 3.18
N PHE A 269 -14.64 -5.67 4.39
CA PHE A 269 -14.37 -6.51 5.56
C PHE A 269 -15.57 -7.35 5.99
N GLU A 270 -16.80 -6.84 5.92
CA GLU A 270 -18.00 -7.66 6.17
C GLU A 270 -18.10 -8.82 5.18
N ARG A 271 -17.74 -8.60 3.91
CA ARG A 271 -17.67 -9.70 2.93
C ARG A 271 -16.53 -10.66 3.27
N ALA A 272 -15.35 -10.17 3.63
CA ALA A 272 -14.20 -11.02 3.93
C ALA A 272 -14.42 -11.91 5.16
N ILE A 273 -15.04 -11.41 6.24
CA ILE A 273 -15.36 -12.26 7.40
C ILE A 273 -16.39 -13.34 7.05
N ARG A 274 -17.31 -13.05 6.13
CA ARG A 274 -18.26 -14.04 5.61
C ARG A 274 -17.59 -15.09 4.72
N ALA A 275 -16.65 -14.69 3.87
CA ALA A 275 -15.83 -15.61 3.07
C ALA A 275 -14.97 -16.51 3.95
N TYR A 276 -14.31 -15.93 4.97
CA TYR A 276 -13.60 -16.67 6.01
C TYR A 276 -14.51 -17.67 6.73
N ALA A 277 -15.70 -17.26 7.16
CA ALA A 277 -16.64 -18.14 7.85
C ALA A 277 -17.10 -19.30 6.95
N GLU A 278 -17.31 -19.07 5.66
CA GLU A 278 -17.64 -20.12 4.69
C GLU A 278 -16.49 -21.14 4.56
N ASP A 279 -15.25 -20.67 4.41
CA ASP A 279 -14.06 -21.54 4.33
C ASP A 279 -13.84 -22.33 5.63
N CYS A 280 -13.90 -21.65 6.77
CA CYS A 280 -13.78 -22.26 8.09
C CYS A 280 -14.81 -23.38 8.27
N LEU A 281 -16.10 -23.10 8.03
CA LEU A 281 -17.17 -24.10 8.19
C LEU A 281 -17.04 -25.30 7.23
N ALA A 282 -16.38 -25.12 6.08
CA ALA A 282 -16.07 -26.22 5.16
C ALA A 282 -14.84 -27.04 5.60
N GLY A 283 -13.95 -26.45 6.40
CA GLY A 283 -12.74 -27.06 6.93
C GLY A 283 -12.92 -27.89 8.21
N ASP A 284 -11.89 -28.67 8.54
CA ASP A 284 -11.79 -29.37 9.82
C ASP A 284 -11.26 -28.41 10.90
N GLY A 285 -11.84 -28.44 12.10
CA GLY A 285 -11.32 -27.67 13.25
C GLY A 285 -11.84 -26.24 13.37
N CYS A 286 -12.85 -25.86 12.58
CA CYS A 286 -13.52 -24.58 12.74
C CYS A 286 -14.19 -24.47 14.11
N PRO A 287 -13.91 -23.41 14.90
CA PRO A 287 -14.56 -23.18 16.19
C PRO A 287 -16.00 -22.63 16.02
N LEU A 288 -16.34 -22.15 14.82
CA LEU A 288 -17.66 -21.63 14.49
C LEU A 288 -18.63 -22.77 14.13
N SER A 289 -19.94 -22.48 14.17
CA SER A 289 -20.97 -23.48 13.94
C SER A 289 -22.22 -22.91 13.28
N GLY A 290 -22.97 -23.78 12.60
CA GLY A 290 -24.23 -23.40 11.94
C GLY A 290 -24.02 -23.07 10.47
N ASP A 291 -24.80 -22.12 9.97
CA ASP A 291 -24.59 -21.48 8.67
C ASP A 291 -23.69 -20.25 8.81
N VAL A 292 -23.31 -19.64 7.68
CA VAL A 292 -22.41 -18.47 7.65
C VAL A 292 -22.94 -17.32 8.50
N ASP A 293 -24.25 -17.04 8.48
CA ASP A 293 -24.86 -15.99 9.29
C ASP A 293 -24.72 -16.28 10.80
N THR A 294 -24.97 -17.52 11.21
CA THR A 294 -24.77 -17.93 12.60
C THR A 294 -23.30 -17.83 13.00
N ALA A 295 -22.37 -18.26 12.13
CA ALA A 295 -20.94 -18.23 12.37
C ALA A 295 -20.40 -16.80 12.52
N VAL A 296 -20.80 -15.87 11.64
CA VAL A 296 -20.44 -14.45 11.77
C VAL A 296 -21.08 -13.84 13.03
N GLY A 297 -22.32 -14.21 13.36
CA GLY A 297 -22.95 -13.79 14.61
C GLY A 297 -22.18 -14.23 15.87
N GLN A 298 -21.49 -15.38 15.83
CA GLN A 298 -20.62 -15.80 16.94
C GLN A 298 -19.36 -14.94 17.07
N VAL A 299 -18.83 -14.41 15.95
CA VAL A 299 -17.71 -13.44 15.97
C VAL A 299 -18.18 -12.10 16.53
N GLN A 300 -19.38 -11.65 16.14
CA GLN A 300 -20.02 -10.46 16.69
C GLN A 300 -20.24 -10.58 18.21
N ASP A 301 -20.76 -11.72 18.69
CA ASP A 301 -20.93 -12.00 20.11
C ASP A 301 -19.59 -11.94 20.88
N LEU A 302 -18.49 -12.36 20.24
CA LEU A 302 -17.16 -12.33 20.85
C LEU A 302 -16.61 -10.89 20.95
N LEU A 303 -16.79 -10.07 19.90
CA LEU A 303 -16.43 -8.65 19.91
C LEU A 303 -17.22 -7.89 20.99
N GLU A 304 -18.54 -8.13 21.06
CA GLU A 304 -19.39 -7.54 22.11
C GLU A 304 -19.00 -8.04 23.50
N LEU A 305 -18.55 -9.28 23.66
CA LEU A 305 -18.04 -9.75 24.95
C LEU A 305 -16.80 -8.96 25.37
N ALA A 306 -15.88 -8.69 24.43
CA ALA A 306 -14.62 -8.02 24.71
C ALA A 306 -14.78 -6.55 25.13
N SER A 307 -15.87 -5.88 24.72
CA SER A 307 -16.15 -4.49 25.12
C SER A 307 -16.60 -4.37 26.58
N HIS A 308 -17.21 -5.43 27.14
CA HIS A 308 -17.63 -5.48 28.56
C HIS A 308 -16.67 -6.27 29.45
N THR A 309 -15.93 -7.22 28.88
CA THR A 309 -15.05 -8.14 29.60
C THR A 309 -13.87 -8.50 28.71
N PRO A 310 -12.79 -7.70 28.72
CA PRO A 310 -11.55 -8.03 28.02
C PRO A 310 -11.08 -9.45 28.34
N LEU A 311 -10.51 -10.13 27.34
CA LEU A 311 -10.05 -11.51 27.52
C LEU A 311 -8.66 -11.54 28.15
N ASP A 312 -8.44 -12.48 29.06
CA ASP A 312 -7.11 -12.75 29.63
C ASP A 312 -6.18 -13.29 28.53
N THR A 313 -4.93 -12.81 28.54
CA THR A 313 -3.88 -13.24 27.60
C THR A 313 -2.72 -13.95 28.32
N GLY A 314 -2.81 -14.09 29.64
CA GLY A 314 -1.72 -14.58 30.48
C GLY A 314 -0.59 -13.56 30.66
N THR A 315 -0.81 -12.30 30.27
CA THR A 315 0.11 -11.16 30.44
C THR A 315 -0.57 -10.02 31.18
N ASP A 316 0.13 -8.91 31.40
CA ASP A 316 -0.45 -7.69 31.98
C ASP A 316 -1.33 -6.91 30.98
N ARG A 317 -1.33 -7.28 29.68
CA ARG A 317 -2.20 -6.70 28.64
C ARG A 317 -3.40 -7.60 28.39
N GLU A 318 -4.60 -7.11 28.66
CA GLU A 318 -5.84 -7.80 28.30
C GLU A 318 -6.20 -7.55 26.82
N LEU A 319 -6.94 -8.47 26.21
CA LEU A 319 -7.47 -8.30 24.86
C LEU A 319 -8.79 -7.51 24.94
N THR A 320 -8.71 -6.20 24.76
CA THR A 320 -9.87 -5.29 24.67
C THR A 320 -10.55 -5.39 23.30
N ALA A 321 -11.75 -4.81 23.13
CA ALA A 321 -12.46 -4.85 21.86
C ALA A 321 -11.69 -4.23 20.67
N PRO A 322 -11.02 -3.07 20.80
CA PRO A 322 -10.19 -2.51 19.71
C PRO A 322 -9.02 -3.41 19.30
N LEU A 323 -8.37 -4.06 20.28
CA LEU A 323 -7.30 -5.03 20.01
C LEU A 323 -7.85 -6.31 19.38
N MET A 324 -9.03 -6.78 19.81
CA MET A 324 -9.70 -7.92 19.20
C MET A 324 -10.09 -7.64 17.75
N PHE A 325 -10.66 -6.46 17.48
CA PHE A 325 -10.95 -5.98 16.13
C PHE A 325 -9.69 -6.04 15.26
N SER A 326 -8.58 -5.45 15.73
CA SER A 326 -7.30 -5.46 15.02
C SER A 326 -6.79 -6.88 14.75
N GLY A 327 -6.89 -7.78 15.74
CA GLY A 327 -6.48 -9.17 15.62
C GLY A 327 -7.35 -10.02 14.69
N ILE A 328 -8.61 -9.67 14.50
CA ILE A 328 -9.51 -10.32 13.54
C ILE A 328 -9.30 -9.76 12.13
N ILE A 329 -9.15 -8.44 12.00
CA ILE A 329 -9.01 -7.74 10.72
C ILE A 329 -7.71 -8.11 10.02
N MET A 330 -6.60 -8.19 10.74
CA MET A 330 -5.29 -8.46 10.13
C MET A 330 -5.26 -9.75 9.27
N PRO A 331 -5.73 -10.92 9.76
CA PRO A 331 -5.81 -12.11 8.91
C PRO A 331 -6.79 -12.02 7.73
N LEU A 332 -7.72 -11.06 7.70
CA LEU A 332 -8.64 -10.90 6.58
C LEU A 332 -7.99 -10.22 5.36
N TYR A 333 -6.81 -9.61 5.53
CA TYR A 333 -6.02 -9.06 4.43
C TYR A 333 -5.43 -10.14 3.51
N ASP A 334 -5.25 -11.38 3.97
CA ASP A 334 -4.70 -12.46 3.13
C ASP A 334 -5.28 -13.79 3.58
N ASP A 335 -5.92 -14.50 2.66
CA ASP A 335 -6.55 -15.80 2.92
C ASP A 335 -5.55 -16.86 3.38
N ALA A 336 -4.25 -16.68 3.10
CA ALA A 336 -3.18 -17.50 3.67
C ALA A 336 -3.13 -17.47 5.21
N TYR A 337 -3.68 -16.42 5.85
CA TYR A 337 -3.70 -16.24 7.30
C TYR A 337 -4.99 -16.74 7.97
N TRP A 338 -5.98 -17.22 7.23
CA TRP A 338 -7.25 -17.70 7.80
C TRP A 338 -7.09 -18.87 8.80
N MET A 339 -6.04 -19.69 8.62
CA MET A 339 -5.71 -20.72 9.61
C MET A 339 -5.27 -20.13 10.97
N LEU A 340 -4.58 -18.99 10.95
CA LEU A 340 -4.20 -18.28 12.18
C LEU A 340 -5.45 -17.70 12.86
N LEU A 341 -6.35 -17.08 12.10
CA LEU A 341 -7.63 -16.59 12.63
C LEU A 341 -8.46 -17.72 13.24
N THR A 342 -8.51 -18.89 12.60
CA THR A 342 -9.22 -20.08 13.10
C THR A 342 -8.67 -20.56 14.43
N SER A 343 -7.34 -20.64 14.55
CA SER A 343 -6.68 -21.00 15.82
C SER A 343 -6.93 -19.95 16.91
N ALA A 344 -6.89 -18.67 16.55
CA ALA A 344 -7.09 -17.57 17.49
C ALA A 344 -8.54 -17.49 17.99
N LEU A 345 -9.53 -17.69 17.11
CA LEU A 345 -10.94 -17.78 17.48
C LEU A 345 -11.23 -19.01 18.34
N ASP A 346 -10.60 -20.17 18.07
CA ASP A 346 -10.77 -21.35 18.93
C ASP A 346 -10.26 -21.10 20.35
N ALA A 347 -9.08 -20.48 20.49
CA ALA A 347 -8.53 -20.09 21.78
C ALA A 347 -9.46 -19.12 22.52
N ALA A 348 -9.91 -18.06 21.85
CA ALA A 348 -10.78 -17.05 22.45
C ALA A 348 -12.14 -17.63 22.87
N MET A 349 -12.80 -18.38 21.98
CA MET A 349 -14.17 -18.87 22.19
C MET A 349 -14.24 -20.08 23.12
N ASN A 350 -13.33 -21.05 22.97
CA ASN A 350 -13.41 -22.33 23.68
C ASN A 350 -12.51 -22.39 24.92
N GLN A 351 -11.49 -21.55 25.00
CA GLN A 351 -10.49 -21.57 26.07
C GLN A 351 -10.48 -20.28 26.90
N GLN A 352 -11.21 -19.23 26.47
CA GLN A 352 -11.19 -17.89 27.07
C GLN A 352 -9.78 -17.30 27.11
N ASP A 353 -9.00 -17.55 26.06
CA ASP A 353 -7.61 -17.14 25.92
C ASP A 353 -7.49 -16.16 24.74
N GLY A 354 -7.24 -14.88 25.05
CA GLY A 354 -7.08 -13.81 24.08
C GLY A 354 -5.66 -13.67 23.50
N SER A 355 -4.70 -14.50 23.93
CA SER A 355 -3.28 -14.31 23.60
C SER A 355 -2.97 -14.36 22.10
N GLN A 356 -3.66 -15.22 21.34
CA GLN A 356 -3.42 -15.34 19.90
C GLN A 356 -4.02 -14.17 19.10
N LEU A 357 -5.20 -13.67 19.50
CA LEU A 357 -5.77 -12.46 18.89
C LEU A 357 -4.93 -11.23 19.26
N LEU A 358 -4.40 -11.16 20.49
CA LEU A 358 -3.48 -10.08 20.88
C LEU A 358 -2.20 -10.12 20.05
N LEU A 359 -1.63 -11.30 19.80
CA LEU A 359 -0.47 -11.44 18.92
C LEU A 359 -0.76 -10.95 17.50
N LEU A 360 -1.93 -11.26 16.93
CA LEU A 360 -2.32 -10.78 15.61
C LEU A 360 -2.51 -9.26 15.59
N ALA A 361 -3.07 -8.69 16.67
CA ALA A 361 -3.20 -7.24 16.83
C ALA A 361 -1.84 -6.54 16.93
N ASP A 362 -0.88 -7.15 17.63
CA ASP A 362 0.50 -6.65 17.76
C ASP A 362 1.26 -6.75 16.43
N LEU A 363 1.05 -7.82 15.65
CA LEU A 363 1.62 -7.94 14.30
C LEU A 363 1.05 -6.86 13.36
N ALA A 364 -0.25 -6.58 13.44
CA ALA A 364 -0.86 -5.48 12.68
C ALA A 364 -0.32 -4.10 13.08
N ALA A 365 0.17 -3.98 14.31
CA ALA A 365 0.71 -2.77 14.90
C ALA A 365 2.18 -2.52 14.60
N GLU A 366 2.89 -3.55 14.15
CA GLU A 366 4.35 -3.63 14.21
C GLU A 366 4.89 -3.47 15.64
N ARG A 367 4.15 -3.99 16.64
CA ARG A 367 4.50 -3.91 18.06
C ARG A 367 5.29 -5.15 18.48
N GLU A 368 6.47 -4.91 19.03
CA GLU A 368 7.38 -5.94 19.52
C GLU A 368 7.02 -6.44 20.93
N GLN A 369 7.58 -7.59 21.30
CA GLN A 369 7.34 -8.21 22.61
C GLN A 369 7.83 -7.37 23.80
N ASP A 370 8.80 -6.49 23.59
CA ASP A 370 9.28 -5.57 24.62
C ASP A 370 8.44 -4.29 24.75
N GLY A 371 7.40 -4.15 23.93
CA GLY A 371 6.47 -3.04 23.92
C GLY A 371 6.88 -1.86 23.06
N THR A 372 7.98 -1.97 22.31
CA THR A 372 8.35 -0.96 21.32
C THR A 372 7.59 -1.18 20.01
N TYR A 373 7.41 -0.10 19.24
CA TYR A 373 6.85 -0.17 17.88
C TYR A 373 8.01 -0.05 16.88
N LEU A 374 8.01 -0.89 15.83
CA LEU A 374 9.10 -0.89 14.84
C LEU A 374 9.14 0.40 14.01
N THR A 375 7.98 1.02 13.79
CA THR A 375 7.83 2.28 13.07
C THR A 375 6.79 3.17 13.74
N ASN A 376 6.69 4.41 13.28
CA ASN A 376 5.63 5.36 13.63
C ASN A 376 4.40 5.23 12.70
N SER A 377 4.16 4.05 12.11
CA SER A 377 3.11 3.87 11.09
C SER A 377 1.72 4.25 11.59
N ASN A 378 1.43 4.05 12.88
CA ASN A 378 0.15 4.41 13.49
C ASN A 378 -0.05 5.94 13.48
N GLU A 379 0.94 6.68 13.97
CA GLU A 379 0.91 8.15 14.04
C GLU A 379 0.94 8.79 12.66
N ALA A 380 1.82 8.28 11.77
CA ALA A 380 1.93 8.76 10.41
C ALA A 380 0.65 8.50 9.61
N ASN A 381 -0.02 7.36 9.82
CA ASN A 381 -1.30 7.07 9.18
C ASN A 381 -2.35 8.13 9.51
N ILE A 382 -2.49 8.48 10.80
CA ILE A 382 -3.43 9.52 11.24
C ILE A 382 -3.04 10.86 10.63
N ALA A 383 -1.77 11.25 10.73
CA ALA A 383 -1.30 12.55 10.25
C ALA A 383 -1.51 12.77 8.75
N ILE A 384 -1.20 11.75 7.95
CA ILE A 384 -1.33 11.81 6.48
C ILE A 384 -2.82 11.83 6.10
N ASN A 385 -3.64 10.95 6.67
CA ASN A 385 -5.08 10.93 6.36
C ASN A 385 -5.77 12.24 6.77
N CYS A 386 -5.43 12.82 7.92
CA CYS A 386 -6.05 14.06 8.39
C CYS A 386 -5.67 15.31 7.58
N ILE A 387 -4.61 15.26 6.77
CA ILE A 387 -4.24 16.35 5.86
C ILE A 387 -4.65 16.06 4.39
N ASP A 388 -4.87 14.78 4.03
CA ASP A 388 -5.32 14.34 2.71
C ASP A 388 -6.84 14.34 2.53
N TYR A 389 -7.60 14.23 3.63
CA TYR A 389 -9.06 14.17 3.58
C TYR A 389 -9.68 15.33 4.38
N PRO A 390 -10.39 16.27 3.71
CA PRO A 390 -11.21 17.26 4.37
C PRO A 390 -12.22 16.63 5.33
N VAL A 391 -12.30 17.17 6.56
CA VAL A 391 -13.34 16.80 7.52
C VAL A 391 -14.70 17.26 7.01
N GLU A 392 -15.66 16.34 6.93
CA GLU A 392 -17.01 16.64 6.45
C GLU A 392 -18.06 16.49 7.55
N GLY A 393 -19.00 17.44 7.60
CA GLY A 393 -20.11 17.41 8.55
C GLY A 393 -19.71 17.77 10.00
N GLY A 394 -20.50 17.28 10.95
CA GLY A 394 -20.22 17.36 12.38
C GLY A 394 -20.94 16.27 13.16
N THR A 395 -21.02 16.40 14.48
CA THR A 395 -21.49 15.34 15.39
C THR A 395 -22.83 14.68 15.00
N GLU A 396 -23.80 15.44 14.46
CA GLU A 396 -25.08 14.86 14.01
C GLU A 396 -24.90 14.03 12.73
N ASP A 397 -24.09 14.49 11.78
CA ASP A 397 -23.79 13.77 10.54
C ASP A 397 -22.99 12.49 10.84
N TRP A 398 -21.96 12.58 11.70
CA TRP A 398 -21.15 11.42 12.08
C TRP A 398 -21.95 10.34 12.80
N ARG A 399 -22.99 10.72 13.57
CA ARG A 399 -23.93 9.75 14.17
C ARG A 399 -24.79 9.04 13.11
N GLU A 400 -25.22 9.76 12.08
CA GLU A 400 -25.97 9.17 10.96
C GLU A 400 -25.07 8.22 10.16
N GLN A 401 -23.84 8.64 9.86
CA GLN A 401 -22.84 7.81 9.20
C GLN A 401 -22.52 6.55 10.02
N ALA A 402 -22.32 6.67 11.34
CA ALA A 402 -22.08 5.52 12.23
C ALA A 402 -23.24 4.52 12.20
N ALA A 403 -24.48 4.99 12.27
CA ALA A 403 -25.66 4.13 12.18
C ALA A 403 -25.75 3.41 10.82
N GLU A 404 -25.40 4.10 9.73
CA GLU A 404 -25.36 3.49 8.39
C GLU A 404 -24.21 2.45 8.28
N LEU A 405 -23.06 2.71 8.89
CA LEU A 405 -21.95 1.75 8.93
C LEU A 405 -22.32 0.47 9.67
N GLU A 406 -23.06 0.54 10.78
CA GLU A 406 -23.59 -0.64 11.47
C GLU A 406 -24.57 -1.45 10.60
N GLU A 407 -25.36 -0.78 9.75
CA GLU A 407 -26.24 -1.48 8.80
C GLU A 407 -25.44 -2.14 7.65
N ILE A 408 -24.39 -1.47 7.18
CA ILE A 408 -23.51 -1.93 6.10
C ILE A 408 -22.63 -3.10 6.54
N SER A 409 -22.07 -3.00 7.74
CA SER A 409 -21.14 -3.94 8.35
C SER A 409 -21.54 -4.17 9.81
N PRO A 410 -22.48 -5.09 10.07
CA PRO A 410 -22.89 -5.40 11.44
C PRO A 410 -21.75 -5.94 12.32
N THR A 411 -20.65 -6.40 11.73
CA THR A 411 -19.49 -6.92 12.46
C THR A 411 -18.48 -5.83 12.83
N PHE A 412 -18.26 -4.86 11.95
CA PHE A 412 -17.14 -3.92 12.06
C PHE A 412 -17.54 -2.44 12.02
N GLY A 413 -18.80 -2.13 11.70
CA GLY A 413 -19.27 -0.77 11.45
C GLY A 413 -19.06 0.18 12.63
N SER A 414 -19.25 -0.28 13.86
CA SER A 414 -19.02 0.52 15.06
C SER A 414 -17.54 0.88 15.26
N ALA A 415 -16.63 -0.06 14.98
CA ALA A 415 -15.18 0.14 15.10
C ALA A 415 -14.60 1.03 14.00
N LEU A 416 -15.26 1.11 12.84
CA LEU A 416 -14.86 1.94 11.70
C LEU A 416 -15.48 3.35 11.71
N ALA A 417 -16.41 3.62 12.62
CA ALA A 417 -17.11 4.90 12.68
C ALA A 417 -16.26 6.02 13.30
N TYR A 418 -16.70 7.27 13.11
CA TYR A 418 -16.14 8.46 13.75
C TYR A 418 -14.67 8.80 13.41
N GLY A 419 -14.11 8.30 12.30
CA GLY A 419 -12.75 8.69 11.87
C GLY A 419 -12.54 10.20 11.77
N ASP A 420 -13.55 10.93 11.29
CA ASP A 420 -13.52 12.39 11.19
C ASP A 420 -13.42 13.12 12.54
N VAL A 421 -13.76 12.48 13.67
CA VAL A 421 -13.57 13.08 15.00
C VAL A 421 -12.09 13.33 15.26
N THR A 422 -11.24 12.35 14.97
CA THR A 422 -9.78 12.46 15.12
C THR A 422 -9.23 13.59 14.25
N CYS A 423 -9.62 13.63 12.98
CA CYS A 423 -9.14 14.66 12.06
C CYS A 423 -9.75 16.05 12.31
N SER A 424 -10.91 16.15 12.95
CA SER A 424 -11.49 17.43 13.36
C SER A 424 -10.69 18.14 14.45
N ALA A 425 -9.91 17.38 15.23
CA ALA A 425 -8.99 17.91 16.24
C ALA A 425 -7.62 18.30 15.65
N TRP A 426 -7.36 17.96 14.38
CA TRP A 426 -6.05 18.15 13.76
C TRP A 426 -5.68 19.64 13.67
N PRO A 427 -4.43 20.02 14.00
CA PRO A 427 -4.04 21.44 14.12
C PRO A 427 -3.95 22.17 12.77
N HIS A 428 -3.89 21.44 11.66
CA HIS A 428 -3.76 21.98 10.31
C HIS A 428 -4.89 21.52 9.40
N GLU A 429 -5.38 22.42 8.55
CA GLU A 429 -6.45 22.10 7.60
C GLU A 429 -5.88 21.42 6.33
N PRO A 430 -6.59 20.40 5.79
CA PRO A 430 -6.30 19.82 4.49
C PRO A 430 -6.19 20.86 3.38
N ARG A 431 -5.17 20.72 2.52
CA ARG A 431 -4.93 21.61 1.36
C ARG A 431 -5.32 20.99 0.02
N VAL A 432 -5.91 19.80 0.05
CA VAL A 432 -6.22 19.00 -1.15
C VAL A 432 -7.72 18.84 -1.33
N GLU A 433 -8.17 18.82 -2.58
CA GLU A 433 -9.54 18.46 -2.96
C GLU A 433 -9.52 17.06 -3.60
N ARG A 434 -10.47 16.20 -3.21
CA ARG A 434 -10.63 14.86 -3.80
C ARG A 434 -11.21 14.99 -5.21
N ALA A 435 -10.53 14.42 -6.19
CA ALA A 435 -10.92 14.50 -7.58
C ALA A 435 -10.39 13.29 -8.36
N PRO A 436 -11.04 12.93 -9.48
CA PRO A 436 -10.47 11.98 -10.41
C PRO A 436 -9.10 12.43 -10.93
N VAL A 437 -8.20 11.49 -11.15
CA VAL A 437 -6.91 11.73 -11.82
C VAL A 437 -6.97 11.20 -13.24
N ASP A 438 -6.50 11.99 -14.21
CA ASP A 438 -6.49 11.55 -15.61
C ASP A 438 -5.10 11.10 -16.07
N ALA A 439 -4.04 11.58 -15.40
CA ALA A 439 -2.65 11.35 -15.81
C ALA A 439 -2.44 11.60 -17.32
N ALA A 440 -3.07 12.66 -17.85
CA ALA A 440 -3.11 12.89 -19.28
C ALA A 440 -1.71 13.01 -19.90
N GLY A 441 -1.44 12.19 -20.92
CA GLY A 441 -0.14 12.09 -21.58
C GLY A 441 0.84 11.08 -20.97
N ALA A 442 0.52 10.46 -19.83
CA ALA A 442 1.30 9.33 -19.31
C ALA A 442 1.19 8.09 -20.23
N GLY A 443 2.21 7.23 -20.19
CA GLY A 443 2.13 5.91 -20.81
C GLY A 443 1.13 4.99 -20.10
N PRO A 444 0.98 3.73 -20.56
CA PRO A 444 0.10 2.77 -19.92
C PRO A 444 0.41 2.57 -18.43
N ILE A 445 -0.62 2.62 -17.59
CA ILE A 445 -0.54 2.37 -16.14
C ILE A 445 -1.35 1.12 -15.84
N VAL A 446 -0.70 0.11 -15.27
CA VAL A 446 -1.37 -1.16 -14.91
C VAL A 446 -2.01 -0.99 -13.53
N VAL A 447 -3.32 -1.21 -13.46
CA VAL A 447 -4.11 -1.18 -12.23
C VAL A 447 -4.56 -2.59 -11.92
N ILE A 448 -4.21 -3.11 -10.75
CA ILE A 448 -4.56 -4.46 -10.32
C ILE A 448 -5.63 -4.38 -9.23
N GLY A 449 -6.73 -5.11 -9.43
CA GLY A 449 -7.82 -5.23 -8.47
C GLY A 449 -8.13 -6.68 -8.12
N THR A 450 -8.27 -6.98 -6.84
CA THR A 450 -8.71 -8.29 -6.34
C THR A 450 -10.21 -8.30 -6.08
N THR A 451 -10.93 -9.28 -6.63
CA THR A 451 -12.41 -9.30 -6.56
C THR A 451 -12.96 -9.38 -5.13
N GLY A 452 -12.21 -9.98 -4.20
CA GLY A 452 -12.50 -10.08 -2.77
C GLY A 452 -11.59 -9.22 -1.89
N ASP A 453 -11.06 -8.11 -2.40
CA ASP A 453 -10.25 -7.18 -1.60
C ASP A 453 -11.11 -6.51 -0.51
N PRO A 454 -10.78 -6.67 0.79
CA PRO A 454 -11.53 -6.02 1.85
C PRO A 454 -11.15 -4.55 2.08
N ALA A 455 -9.91 -4.16 1.75
CA ALA A 455 -9.33 -2.87 2.12
C ALA A 455 -9.42 -1.85 0.98
N THR A 456 -9.27 -2.29 -0.26
CA THR A 456 -9.49 -1.49 -1.47
C THR A 456 -10.40 -2.24 -2.44
N PRO A 457 -11.73 -2.17 -2.22
CA PRO A 457 -12.70 -2.96 -2.98
C PRO A 457 -12.48 -2.88 -4.50
N TYR A 458 -12.61 -4.01 -5.19
CA TYR A 458 -12.36 -4.14 -6.64
C TYR A 458 -12.95 -3.01 -7.51
N ALA A 459 -14.14 -2.52 -7.16
CA ALA A 459 -14.77 -1.41 -7.86
C ALA A 459 -13.88 -0.16 -7.92
N TRP A 460 -13.05 0.10 -6.92
CA TRP A 460 -12.11 1.23 -6.93
C TRP A 460 -10.98 1.04 -7.94
N SER A 461 -10.55 -0.20 -8.17
CA SER A 461 -9.60 -0.52 -9.24
C SER A 461 -10.22 -0.35 -10.62
N GLU A 462 -11.48 -0.76 -10.80
CA GLU A 462 -12.24 -0.48 -12.03
C GLU A 462 -12.34 1.04 -12.28
N GLN A 463 -12.68 1.81 -11.24
CA GLN A 463 -12.83 3.26 -11.33
C GLN A 463 -11.49 3.95 -11.63
N LEU A 464 -10.40 3.61 -10.95
CA LEU A 464 -9.10 4.22 -11.22
C LEU A 464 -8.63 3.90 -12.65
N ALA A 465 -8.78 2.65 -13.11
CA ALA A 465 -8.45 2.27 -14.48
C ALA A 465 -9.28 3.05 -15.53
N GLU A 466 -10.56 3.33 -15.24
CA GLU A 466 -11.41 4.15 -16.12
C GLU A 466 -11.05 5.65 -16.09
N GLN A 467 -10.59 6.17 -14.95
CA GLN A 467 -10.21 7.57 -14.81
C GLN A 467 -8.93 7.91 -15.60
N LEU A 468 -7.94 7.03 -15.54
CA LEU A 468 -6.65 7.21 -16.21
C LEU A 468 -6.79 7.16 -17.74
N GLU A 469 -6.20 8.13 -18.46
CA GLU A 469 -6.26 8.19 -19.94
C GLU A 469 -5.70 6.91 -20.59
N SER A 470 -4.70 6.30 -19.96
CA SER A 470 -4.05 5.05 -20.38
C SER A 470 -4.08 3.97 -19.29
N GLY A 471 -5.17 3.86 -18.52
CA GLY A 471 -5.35 2.80 -17.54
C GLY A 471 -5.51 1.41 -18.18
N VAL A 472 -4.93 0.39 -17.56
CA VAL A 472 -5.04 -1.03 -17.98
C VAL A 472 -5.41 -1.87 -16.77
N LEU A 473 -6.60 -2.44 -16.78
CA LEU A 473 -7.09 -3.24 -15.66
C LEU A 473 -6.61 -4.69 -15.75
N VAL A 474 -6.04 -5.18 -14.65
CA VAL A 474 -5.78 -6.61 -14.41
C VAL A 474 -6.60 -7.03 -13.18
N THR A 475 -7.38 -8.09 -13.34
CA THR A 475 -8.24 -8.64 -12.29
C THR A 475 -7.60 -9.87 -11.68
N TYR A 476 -7.67 -10.00 -10.36
CA TYR A 476 -7.44 -11.26 -9.64
C TYR A 476 -8.74 -11.77 -9.00
N GLU A 477 -9.23 -12.92 -9.48
CA GLU A 477 -10.39 -13.65 -8.95
C GLU A 477 -10.01 -14.43 -7.68
N GLY A 478 -9.82 -13.71 -6.58
CA GLY A 478 -9.56 -14.29 -5.27
C GLY A 478 -9.99 -13.38 -4.12
N GLU A 479 -9.61 -13.79 -2.91
CA GLU A 479 -9.83 -13.05 -1.66
C GLU A 479 -8.52 -12.40 -1.19
N GLY A 480 -8.65 -11.42 -0.30
CA GLY A 480 -7.52 -10.70 0.30
C GLY A 480 -7.12 -9.43 -0.46
N HIS A 481 -6.24 -8.65 0.16
CA HIS A 481 -5.78 -7.36 -0.29
C HIS A 481 -4.54 -7.46 -1.19
N THR A 482 -4.51 -6.69 -2.28
CA THR A 482 -3.44 -6.72 -3.32
C THR A 482 -3.29 -8.10 -4.00
N ALA A 483 -2.39 -8.25 -4.97
CA ALA A 483 -2.25 -9.50 -5.73
C ALA A 483 -0.80 -9.87 -6.09
N TYR A 484 0.04 -8.93 -6.54
CA TYR A 484 1.40 -9.23 -6.98
C TYR A 484 2.27 -9.70 -5.80
N GLY A 485 2.81 -10.91 -5.94
CA GLY A 485 3.57 -11.61 -4.91
C GLY A 485 2.79 -12.73 -4.20
N ARG A 486 1.46 -12.79 -4.34
CA ARG A 486 0.62 -13.84 -3.73
C ARG A 486 -0.41 -14.50 -4.66
N ALA A 487 -0.81 -13.86 -5.75
CA ALA A 487 -1.86 -14.31 -6.67
C ALA A 487 -1.42 -15.31 -7.76
N GLY A 488 -0.21 -15.88 -7.64
CA GLY A 488 0.31 -16.91 -8.55
C GLY A 488 0.76 -16.40 -9.93
N ASP A 489 1.14 -17.35 -10.79
CA ASP A 489 1.89 -17.09 -12.02
C ASP A 489 1.18 -16.15 -13.01
N CYS A 490 -0.16 -16.13 -13.06
CA CYS A 490 -0.89 -15.29 -14.02
C CYS A 490 -0.65 -13.78 -13.78
N VAL A 491 -0.80 -13.33 -12.53
CA VAL A 491 -0.53 -11.93 -12.16
C VAL A 491 0.97 -11.65 -12.21
N THR A 492 1.79 -12.56 -11.69
CA THR A 492 3.26 -12.41 -11.71
C THR A 492 3.79 -12.26 -13.14
N ASP A 493 3.39 -13.11 -14.08
CA ASP A 493 3.84 -13.05 -15.47
C ASP A 493 3.33 -11.79 -16.21
N ALA A 494 2.16 -11.27 -15.84
CA ALA A 494 1.65 -10.02 -16.42
C ALA A 494 2.45 -8.81 -15.95
N VAL A 495 2.68 -8.71 -14.64
CA VAL A 495 3.43 -7.62 -14.02
C VAL A 495 4.90 -7.66 -14.42
N ASP A 496 5.55 -8.82 -14.36
CA ASP A 496 6.97 -8.96 -14.69
C ASP A 496 7.26 -8.62 -16.14
N ARG A 497 6.42 -9.05 -17.09
CA ARG A 497 6.60 -8.68 -18.51
C ARG A 497 6.40 -7.19 -18.75
N PHE A 498 5.44 -6.57 -18.06
CA PHE A 498 5.26 -5.14 -18.15
C PHE A 498 6.45 -4.38 -17.58
N LEU A 499 6.85 -4.70 -16.35
CA LEU A 499 7.96 -4.05 -15.66
C LEU A 499 9.30 -4.33 -16.32
N LEU A 500 9.61 -5.55 -16.77
CA LEU A 500 10.94 -5.86 -17.34
C LEU A 500 11.03 -5.54 -18.82
N GLU A 501 9.96 -5.74 -19.59
CA GLU A 501 10.00 -5.76 -21.06
C GLU A 501 9.18 -4.63 -21.69
N GLY A 502 8.32 -3.96 -20.91
CA GLY A 502 7.37 -2.94 -21.42
C GLY A 502 6.14 -3.54 -22.09
N THR A 503 5.92 -4.85 -21.94
CA THR A 503 4.80 -5.56 -22.55
C THR A 503 3.54 -5.33 -21.72
N VAL A 504 2.70 -4.41 -22.20
CA VAL A 504 1.44 -4.05 -21.55
C VAL A 504 0.48 -5.26 -21.55
N PRO A 505 -0.14 -5.60 -20.40
CA PRO A 505 -1.18 -6.63 -20.34
C PRO A 505 -2.37 -6.29 -21.26
N GLU A 506 -3.15 -7.30 -21.62
CA GLU A 506 -4.45 -7.05 -22.24
C GLU A 506 -5.35 -6.37 -21.20
N ASP A 507 -5.97 -5.25 -21.57
CA ASP A 507 -6.92 -4.57 -20.69
C ASP A 507 -8.13 -5.48 -20.40
N GLY A 508 -8.46 -5.62 -19.12
CA GLY A 508 -9.44 -6.59 -18.64
C GLY A 508 -8.90 -8.02 -18.55
N LEU A 509 -7.58 -8.22 -18.49
CA LEU A 509 -6.99 -9.53 -18.19
C LEU A 509 -7.55 -10.05 -16.86
N VAL A 510 -8.05 -11.28 -16.86
CA VAL A 510 -8.54 -11.96 -15.65
C VAL A 510 -7.60 -13.11 -15.31
N CYS A 511 -6.98 -12.96 -14.16
CA CYS A 511 -6.42 -13.99 -13.32
C CYS A 511 -7.40 -14.22 -12.14
#